data_AF-A0A954N081-F1
#
_entry.id   AF-A0A954N081-F1
#
_cell.length_a   1.000
_cell.length_b   1.000
_cell.length_c   1.000
_cell.angle_alpha   90.00
_cell.angle_beta   90.00
_cell.angle_gamma   90.00
#
_symmetry.space_group_name_H-M   'P 1'
#
loop_
_entity.id
_entity.type
_entity.pdbx_description
1 polymer ?
#
loop_
_entity_poly.entity_id
_entity_poly.type
_entity_poly.pdbx_seq_one_letter_code
_entity_poly.pdbx_strand_id
1 'polypeptide(L)' 'DWSLAASLLLFSAYEMPHPAALNAGQYLEGSYAKEPCRVEGDQAFPPSGVGLGLEMRDWAGVLPHPEE' A
#
# COMPACT_ATOMS: atom_id res chain seq x y z
N ASP A 1 2.70 -0.24 -1.39
CA ASP A 1 1.65 -0.77 -0.50
C ASP A 1 1.84 -0.44 0.97
N TRP A 2 2.86 -0.97 1.66
CA TRP A 2 2.91 -0.93 3.14
C TRP A 2 3.04 0.47 3.71
N SER A 3 3.91 1.30 3.14
CA SER A 3 4.06 2.71 3.53
C SER A 3 2.75 3.50 3.31
N LEU A 4 2.02 3.20 2.22
CA LEU A 4 0.73 3.82 1.96
C LEU A 4 -0.29 3.45 3.04
N ALA A 5 -0.44 2.16 3.36
CA ALA A 5 -1.33 1.71 4.44
C ALA A 5 -1.00 2.35 5.79
N ALA A 6 0.28 2.36 6.17
CA ALA A 6 0.72 2.98 7.42
C ALA A 6 0.38 4.48 7.45
N SER A 7 0.63 5.17 6.33
CA SER A 7 0.32 6.61 6.20
C SER A 7 -1.17 6.88 6.27
N LEU A 8 -2.01 6.07 5.60
CA LEU A 8 -3.46 6.21 5.65
C LEU A 8 -4.02 5.96 7.05
N LEU A 9 -3.60 4.89 7.71
CA LEU A 9 -4.01 4.60 9.09
C LEU A 9 -3.65 5.75 10.04
N LEU A 10 -2.44 6.28 9.92
CA LEU A 10 -1.98 7.41 10.72
C LEU A 10 -2.78 8.68 10.40
N PHE A 11 -2.79 9.11 9.15
CA PHE A 11 -3.38 10.40 8.76
C PHE A 11 -4.89 10.44 8.92
N SER A 12 -5.58 9.32 8.68
CA SER A 12 -7.01 9.20 8.97
C SER A 12 -7.31 9.25 10.47
N ALA A 13 -6.46 8.66 11.32
CA ALA A 13 -6.63 8.75 12.77
C ALA A 13 -6.41 10.18 13.32
N TYR A 14 -5.58 10.97 12.65
CA TYR A 14 -5.33 12.38 12.99
C TYR A 14 -6.31 13.36 12.32
N GLU A 15 -7.27 12.87 11.54
CA GLU A 15 -8.28 13.69 10.83
C GLU A 15 -7.66 14.91 10.13
N MET A 16 -6.60 14.66 9.33
CA MET A 16 -5.82 15.73 8.72
C MET A 16 -6.72 16.73 7.94
N PRO A 17 -6.57 18.04 8.17
CA PRO A 17 -7.43 19.06 7.56
C PRO A 17 -7.08 19.36 6.10
N HIS A 18 -5.97 18.82 5.60
CA HIS A 18 -5.44 19.09 4.27
C HIS A 18 -5.06 17.80 3.55
N PRO A 19 -5.16 17.76 2.21
CA PRO A 19 -4.75 16.61 1.42
C PRO A 19 -3.27 16.28 1.62
N ALA A 20 -2.95 14.98 1.66
CA ALA A 20 -1.59 14.47 1.74
C ALA A 20 -1.13 13.94 0.37
N ALA A 21 0.14 14.21 0.01
CA ALA A 21 0.76 13.69 -1.20
C ALA A 21 1.14 12.20 -1.02
N LEU A 22 0.15 11.31 -1.12
CA LEU A 22 0.30 9.86 -0.96
C LEU A 22 0.22 9.11 -2.30
N ASN A 23 0.68 9.73 -3.37
CA ASN A 23 0.50 9.26 -4.75
C ASN A 23 1.67 8.41 -5.28
N ALA A 24 2.62 8.01 -4.43
CA ALA A 24 3.78 7.22 -4.85
C ALA A 24 3.39 5.96 -5.65
N GLY A 25 2.26 5.31 -5.31
CA GLY A 25 1.75 4.15 -6.04
C GLY A 25 1.43 4.40 -7.52
N GLN A 26 1.18 5.64 -7.95
CA GLN A 26 0.95 5.99 -9.36
C GLN A 26 2.21 5.84 -10.23
N TYR A 27 3.39 5.80 -9.60
CA TYR A 27 4.69 5.71 -10.26
C TYR A 27 5.33 4.32 -10.14
N LEU A 28 4.67 3.37 -9.46
CA LEU A 28 5.16 2.01 -9.25
C LEU A 28 4.41 1.02 -10.14
N GLU A 29 5.11 0.01 -10.62
CA GLU A 29 4.49 -1.09 -11.35
C GLU A 29 4.11 -2.22 -10.38
N GLY A 30 2.83 -2.58 -10.39
CA GLY A 30 2.31 -3.69 -9.59
C GLY A 30 2.13 -3.38 -8.10
N SER A 31 1.81 -4.43 -7.35
CA SER A 31 1.61 -4.39 -5.91
C SER A 31 2.05 -5.71 -5.29
N TYR A 32 2.71 -5.62 -4.14
CA TYR A 32 3.04 -6.77 -3.32
C TYR A 32 1.92 -7.14 -2.36
N ALA A 33 0.84 -6.34 -2.32
CA ALA A 33 -0.38 -6.68 -1.62
C ALA A 33 -1.21 -7.71 -2.41
N LYS A 34 -1.82 -8.67 -1.70
CA LYS A 34 -2.92 -9.44 -2.29
C LYS A 34 -4.05 -8.49 -2.71
N GLU A 35 -4.47 -7.66 -1.76
CA GLU A 35 -5.47 -6.60 -1.94
C GLU A 35 -4.84 -5.25 -1.58
N PRO A 36 -4.45 -4.42 -2.57
CA PRO A 36 -3.86 -3.11 -2.31
C PRO A 36 -4.88 -2.13 -1.70
N CYS A 37 -4.41 -1.05 -1.08
CA CYS A 37 -5.29 0.01 -0.58
C CYS A 37 -6.16 0.56 -1.71
N ARG A 38 -7.46 0.72 -1.46
CA ARG A 38 -8.40 1.29 -2.43
C ARG A 38 -8.12 2.78 -2.62
N VAL A 39 -7.98 3.19 -3.88
CA VAL A 39 -7.83 4.59 -4.30
C VAL A 39 -8.83 4.86 -5.41
N GLU A 40 -9.67 5.88 -5.24
CA GLU A 40 -10.67 6.31 -6.21
C GLU A 40 -10.54 7.81 -6.46
N GLY A 41 -10.07 8.18 -7.65
CA GLY A 41 -9.76 9.58 -7.95
C GLY A 41 -8.68 10.12 -7.02
N ASP A 42 -9.03 11.14 -6.24
CA ASP A 42 -8.17 11.80 -5.24
C ASP A 42 -8.38 11.27 -3.81
N GLN A 43 -9.25 10.27 -3.62
CA GLN A 43 -9.55 9.69 -2.31
C GLN A 43 -8.88 8.33 -2.14
N ALA A 44 -8.23 8.15 -0.99
CA ALA A 44 -7.65 6.89 -0.57
C ALA A 44 -8.33 6.41 0.72
N PHE A 45 -8.64 5.12 0.80
CA PHE A 45 -9.37 4.54 1.91
C PHE A 45 -8.41 3.76 2.82
N PRO A 46 -8.36 4.04 4.13
CA PRO A 46 -7.51 3.30 5.05
C PRO A 46 -7.91 1.81 5.07
N PRO A 47 -6.95 0.88 5.09
CA PRO A 47 -7.24 -0.54 5.20
C PRO A 47 -7.89 -0.85 6.56
N SER A 48 -8.61 -1.98 6.62
CA SER A 48 -9.26 -2.45 7.85
C SER A 48 -8.61 -3.74 8.35
N GLY A 49 -8.74 -4.04 9.64
CA GLY A 49 -8.18 -5.23 10.27
C GLY A 49 -6.99 -4.95 11.20
N VAL A 50 -6.32 -6.01 11.64
CA VAL A 50 -5.22 -5.92 12.61
C VAL A 50 -3.93 -5.42 11.94
N GLY A 51 -3.19 -4.57 12.64
CA GLY A 51 -1.92 -4.02 12.14
C GLY A 51 -2.14 -3.11 10.94
N LEU A 52 -1.51 -3.44 9.81
CA LEU A 52 -1.65 -2.67 8.57
C LEU A 52 -2.88 -3.09 7.72
N GLY A 53 -3.59 -4.16 8.10
CA GLY A 53 -4.75 -4.63 7.34
C GLY A 53 -4.43 -5.11 5.91
N LEU A 54 -3.16 -5.42 5.62
CA LEU A 54 -2.70 -5.89 4.31
C LEU A 54 -2.02 -7.25 4.43
N GLU A 55 -2.23 -8.09 3.42
CA GLU A 55 -1.54 -9.37 3.26
C GLU A 55 -0.53 -9.30 2.11
N MET A 56 0.67 -9.85 2.35
CA MET A 56 1.66 -10.03 1.30
C MET A 56 1.16 -11.08 0.30
N ARG A 57 1.22 -10.76 -0.99
CA ARG A 57 1.02 -11.73 -2.06
C ARG A 57 2.14 -12.76 -2.02
N ASP A 58 1.79 -14.01 -2.29
CA ASP A 58 2.76 -15.09 -2.35
C ASP A 58 3.86 -14.73 -3.35
N TRP A 59 5.11 -14.72 -2.87
CA TRP A 59 6.27 -14.54 -3.70
C TRP A 59 6.54 -15.84 -4.43
N ALA A 60 6.27 -15.89 -5.74
CA ALA A 60 6.50 -17.08 -6.56
C ALA A 60 7.99 -17.40 -6.78
N GLY A 61 8.91 -16.59 -6.26
CA GLY A 61 10.33 -16.94 -6.19
C GLY A 61 10.93 -17.38 -7.51
N VAL A 62 11.09 -16.45 -8.46
CA VAL A 62 12.32 -16.50 -9.23
C VAL A 62 13.32 -15.66 -8.46
N LEU A 63 13.99 -16.28 -7.50
CA LEU A 63 15.35 -15.83 -7.24
C LEU A 63 16.08 -16.01 -8.57
N PRO A 64 16.69 -14.97 -9.17
CA PRO A 64 17.64 -15.24 -10.23
C PRO A 64 18.63 -16.25 -9.67
N HIS A 65 18.73 -17.41 -10.30
CA HIS A 65 19.83 -18.32 -10.00
C HIS A 65 21.10 -17.50 -10.19
N PRO A 66 21.93 -17.32 -9.13
CA PRO A 66 23.30 -16.93 -9.39
C PRO A 66 23.91 -18.14 -10.11
N GLU A 67 24.26 -17.93 -11.38
CA GLU A 67 24.93 -18.86 -12.30
C GLU A 67 24.01 -19.75 -13.16
N GLU A 68 23.77 -19.28 -14.40
CA GLU A 68 24.13 -20.00 -15.63
C GLU A 68 24.82 -19.02 -16.61
#